data_AF-A0A8I1Q2Q2-F1
#
_entry.id   AF-A0A8I1Q2Q2-F1
#
_cell.length_a   1.000
_cell.length_b   1.000
_cell.length_c   1.000
_cell.angle_alpha   90.00
_cell.angle_beta   90.00
_cell.angle_gamma   90.00
#
_symmetry.space_group_name_H-M   'P 1'
#
loop_
_entity.id
_entity.type
_entity.pdbx_description
1 polymer ?
#
loop_
_entity_poly.entity_id
_entity_poly.type
_entity_poly.pdbx_seq_one_letter_code
_entity_poly.pdbx_strand_id
1 'polypeptide(L)'
;MATKIRPGDVVHYDPSQHHCREGVAVAINFGPANGVVLVDTYWLSSVDKITGENIDWDAHRLTAAEADTAVHQFTLTGLRPAASGEQTSVYEPEHVFVVPSQHGHVKKWFVHPDAARSNRVILERQRAAVAAAQQKVESAQFGLDCEIRELARLEAAAADGAQL
;
A
#
# COMPACT_ATOMS: atom_id res chain seq x y z
N MET A 1 16.08 -11.42 22.37
CA MET A 1 16.78 -12.25 21.36
C MET A 1 16.34 -11.76 20.01
N ALA A 2 17.26 -11.32 19.15
CA ALA A 2 16.92 -10.93 17.78
C ALA A 2 16.40 -12.17 17.04
N THR A 3 15.19 -12.09 16.48
CA THR A 3 14.63 -13.17 15.65
C THR A 3 15.57 -13.42 14.49
N LYS A 4 16.02 -14.68 14.33
CA LYS A 4 16.85 -15.06 13.19
C LYS A 4 16.03 -14.92 11.91
N ILE A 5 16.39 -13.95 11.08
CA ILE A 5 15.80 -13.69 9.76
C ILE A 5 15.94 -14.92 8.86
N ARG A 6 14.86 -15.27 8.16
CA ARG A 6 14.75 -16.43 7.26
C ARG A 6 14.31 -15.98 5.87
N PRO A 7 14.57 -16.78 4.82
CA PRO A 7 14.04 -16.49 3.49
C PRO A 7 12.52 -16.31 3.51
N GLY A 8 12.03 -15.31 2.79
CA GLY A 8 10.62 -14.92 2.74
C GLY A 8 10.20 -13.96 3.85
N ASP A 9 11.02 -13.70 4.86
CA ASP A 9 10.69 -12.71 5.90
C ASP A 9 10.67 -11.30 5.30
N VAL A 10 9.64 -10.54 5.64
CA VAL A 10 9.50 -9.12 5.32
C VAL A 10 9.80 -8.33 6.57
N VAL A 11 10.70 -7.35 6.45
CA VAL A 11 11.15 -6.51 7.56
C VAL A 11 10.95 -5.05 7.23
N HIS A 12 10.68 -4.24 8.24
CA HIS A 12 10.86 -2.80 8.19
C HIS A 12 12.28 -2.47 8.66
N TYR A 13 12.93 -1.46 8.08
CA TYR A 13 14.26 -1.04 8.51
C TYR A 13 14.43 0.48 8.33
N ASP A 14 15.39 1.08 9.02
CA ASP A 14 15.72 2.50 8.90
C ASP A 14 16.76 2.70 7.78
N PRO A 15 16.43 3.37 6.66
CA PRO A 15 17.37 3.58 5.57
C PRO A 15 18.52 4.50 5.98
N SER A 16 19.75 4.11 5.65
CA SER A 16 20.94 4.93 5.93
C SER A 16 21.05 6.17 5.04
N GLN A 17 20.35 6.16 3.90
CA GLN A 17 20.25 7.27 2.95
C GLN A 17 18.80 7.45 2.50
N HIS A 18 18.41 8.70 2.21
CA HIS A 18 17.03 9.06 1.83
C HIS A 18 16.78 9.08 0.30
N HIS A 19 17.74 8.64 -0.54
CA HIS A 19 17.42 8.42 -1.96
C HIS A 19 16.44 7.24 -2.11
N CYS A 20 16.00 6.91 -3.32
CA CYS A 20 15.01 5.87 -3.63
C CYS A 20 15.07 4.59 -2.76
N ARG A 21 14.29 4.55 -1.67
CA ARG A 21 14.20 3.49 -0.65
C ARG A 21 12.76 3.33 -0.19
N GLU A 22 12.37 2.11 0.16
CA GLU A 22 11.03 1.84 0.70
C GLU A 22 11.04 1.82 2.25
N GLY A 23 12.19 1.50 2.88
CA GLY A 23 12.23 1.18 4.31
C GLY A 23 11.61 -0.19 4.62
N VAL A 24 11.34 -0.97 3.58
CA VAL A 24 10.86 -2.35 3.65
C VAL A 24 11.81 -3.21 2.84
N ALA A 25 12.18 -4.36 3.40
CA ALA A 25 13.06 -5.32 2.76
C ALA A 25 12.50 -6.73 2.85
N VAL A 26 12.86 -7.57 1.88
CA VAL A 26 12.54 -9.00 1.88
C VAL A 26 13.84 -9.78 2.03
N ALA A 27 13.81 -10.78 2.90
CA ALA A 27 14.88 -11.73 3.09
C ALA A 27 14.84 -12.78 1.98
N ILE A 28 15.92 -12.92 1.22
CA ILE A 28 15.98 -13.84 0.09
C ILE A 28 17.25 -14.69 0.17
N ASN A 29 17.16 -15.92 -0.35
CA ASN A 29 18.31 -16.80 -0.51
C ASN A 29 19.28 -16.23 -1.55
N PHE A 30 20.53 -16.06 -1.16
CA PHE A 30 21.61 -15.57 -2.00
C PHE A 30 22.47 -16.73 -2.52
N GLY A 31 22.09 -17.24 -3.68
CA GLY A 31 22.87 -18.22 -4.43
C GLY A 31 23.07 -19.58 -3.71
N PRO A 32 23.94 -20.43 -4.26
CA PRO A 32 24.13 -21.81 -3.78
C PRO A 32 24.84 -21.92 -2.40
N ALA A 33 25.30 -20.81 -1.83
CA ALA A 33 26.04 -20.78 -0.56
C ALA A 33 25.14 -20.60 0.70
N ASN A 34 23.81 -20.69 0.56
CA ASN A 34 22.82 -20.62 1.65
C ASN A 34 22.86 -19.35 2.52
N GLY A 35 23.34 -18.22 1.99
CA GLY A 35 23.26 -16.94 2.68
C GLY A 35 21.87 -16.32 2.56
N VAL A 36 21.33 -15.75 3.64
CA VAL A 36 20.11 -14.92 3.60
C VAL A 36 20.55 -13.46 3.49
N VAL A 37 20.06 -12.74 2.49
CA VAL A 37 20.29 -11.30 2.34
C VAL A 37 18.97 -10.56 2.41
N LEU A 38 18.98 -9.35 2.98
CA LEU A 38 17.85 -8.45 2.95
C LEU A 38 17.97 -7.52 1.73
N VAL A 39 16.94 -7.49 0.91
CA VAL A 39 16.87 -6.67 -0.31
C VAL A 39 15.73 -5.67 -0.19
N ASP A 40 16.02 -4.38 -0.37
CA ASP A 40 15.00 -3.33 -0.30
C ASP A 40 13.97 -3.47 -1.43
N THR A 41 12.69 -3.36 -1.09
CA THR A 41 11.59 -3.66 -2.00
C THR A 41 11.36 -2.59 -3.05
N TYR A 42 11.95 -1.40 -2.94
CA TYR A 42 11.90 -0.37 -3.98
C TYR A 42 12.35 -0.93 -5.34
N TRP A 43 13.37 -1.78 -5.32
CA TRP A 43 14.00 -2.38 -6.51
C TRP A 43 13.30 -3.68 -6.97
N LEU A 44 12.31 -4.17 -6.21
CA LEU A 44 11.59 -5.42 -6.44
C LEU A 44 10.15 -5.16 -6.89
N SER A 45 9.98 -4.60 -8.09
CA SER A 45 8.68 -4.16 -8.61
C SER A 45 7.76 -5.28 -9.13
N SER A 46 8.23 -6.53 -9.22
CA SER A 46 7.44 -7.71 -9.63
C SER A 46 7.31 -8.74 -8.51
N VAL A 47 6.27 -9.58 -8.59
CA VAL A 47 6.04 -10.63 -7.58
C VAL A 47 7.19 -11.63 -7.59
N ASP A 48 7.63 -12.09 -8.76
CA ASP A 48 8.72 -13.05 -8.93
C ASP A 48 10.05 -12.54 -8.34
N LYS A 49 10.25 -11.22 -8.33
CA LYS A 49 11.40 -10.57 -7.68
C LYS A 49 11.28 -10.61 -6.16
N ILE A 50 10.08 -10.37 -5.63
CA ILE A 50 9.78 -10.39 -4.19
C ILE A 50 9.84 -11.82 -3.62
N THR A 51 9.38 -12.82 -4.37
CA THR A 51 9.42 -14.23 -3.94
C THR A 51 10.81 -14.87 -4.12
N GLY A 52 11.74 -14.16 -4.76
CA GLY A 52 13.11 -14.61 -4.96
C GLY A 52 13.33 -15.51 -6.18
N GLU A 53 12.33 -15.63 -7.06
CA GLU A 53 12.38 -16.48 -8.25
C GLU A 53 13.13 -15.83 -9.42
N ASN A 54 13.16 -14.49 -9.50
CA ASN A 54 13.83 -13.76 -10.58
C ASN A 54 14.42 -12.42 -10.10
N ILE A 55 15.33 -12.50 -9.14
CA ILE A 55 15.92 -11.31 -8.51
C ILE A 55 16.88 -10.62 -9.48
N ASP A 56 16.73 -9.31 -9.56
CA ASP A 56 17.74 -8.45 -10.17
C ASP A 56 18.91 -8.31 -9.19
N TRP A 57 20.09 -8.80 -9.59
CA TRP A 57 21.24 -8.83 -8.69
C TRP A 57 21.82 -7.44 -8.40
N ASP A 58 21.41 -6.42 -9.15
CA ASP A 58 21.71 -5.00 -8.94
C ASP A 58 20.76 -4.33 -7.93
N ALA A 59 19.76 -5.05 -7.41
CA ALA A 59 18.90 -4.54 -6.35
C ALA A 59 19.70 -4.23 -5.08
N HIS A 60 19.27 -3.19 -4.35
CA HIS A 60 19.95 -2.79 -3.13
C HIS A 60 19.85 -3.83 -2.04
N ARG A 61 21.00 -4.33 -1.61
CA ARG A 61 21.15 -5.17 -0.43
C ARG A 61 21.40 -4.26 0.76
N LEU A 62 20.68 -4.50 1.84
CA LEU A 62 20.86 -3.73 3.06
C LEU A 62 22.31 -3.87 3.55
N THR A 63 22.89 -2.76 3.96
CA THR A 63 24.17 -2.75 4.67
C THR A 63 24.01 -3.35 6.07
N ALA A 64 25.10 -3.69 6.76
CA ALA A 64 25.03 -4.20 8.13
C ALA A 64 24.29 -3.22 9.08
N ALA A 65 24.57 -1.92 8.96
CA ALA A 65 23.91 -0.88 9.77
C ALA A 65 22.40 -0.78 9.49
N GLU A 66 21.97 -0.97 8.24
CA GLU A 66 20.55 -1.02 7.89
C GLU A 66 19.89 -2.31 8.36
N ALA A 67 20.60 -3.45 8.28
CA ALA A 67 20.09 -4.73 8.76
C ALA A 67 19.95 -4.76 10.29
N ASP A 68 20.79 -4.02 11.03
CA ASP A 68 20.73 -3.92 12.49
C ASP A 68 19.46 -3.20 13.00
N THR A 69 18.81 -2.39 12.16
CA THR A 69 17.53 -1.73 12.47
C THR A 69 16.32 -2.54 11.99
N ALA A 70 16.53 -3.71 11.38
CA ALA A 70 15.47 -4.50 10.80
C ALA A 70 14.52 -5.08 11.87
N VAL A 71 13.24 -4.76 11.73
CA VAL A 71 12.14 -5.28 12.55
C VAL A 71 11.24 -6.15 11.67
N HIS A 72 11.17 -7.44 12.01
CA HIS A 72 10.30 -8.40 11.32
C HIS A 72 8.82 -7.98 11.37
N GLN A 73 8.17 -8.03 10.21
CA GLN A 73 6.75 -7.74 10.04
C GLN A 73 5.95 -9.04 9.88
N PHE A 74 6.24 -9.83 8.84
CA PHE A 74 5.59 -11.10 8.54
C PHE A 74 6.47 -11.95 7.62
N THR A 75 6.06 -13.19 7.35
CA THR A 75 6.75 -14.08 6.41
C THR A 75 5.86 -14.37 5.20
N LEU A 76 6.45 -14.35 4.01
CA LEU A 76 5.79 -14.71 2.76
C LEU A 76 5.60 -16.23 2.62
N THR A 77 6.35 -17.02 3.39
CA THR A 77 6.28 -18.49 3.33
C THR A 77 4.86 -18.97 3.63
N GLY A 78 4.27 -19.68 2.68
CA GLY A 78 2.91 -20.22 2.78
C GLY A 78 1.81 -19.25 2.34
N LEU A 79 2.12 -17.98 2.08
CA LEU A 79 1.16 -17.04 1.48
C LEU A 79 1.12 -17.22 -0.04
N ARG A 80 -0.06 -17.03 -0.63
CA ARG A 80 -0.18 -16.97 -2.10
C ARG A 80 -0.23 -15.51 -2.57
N PRO A 81 0.37 -15.18 -3.72
CA PRO A 81 0.11 -13.90 -4.36
C PRO A 81 -1.39 -13.75 -4.69
N ALA A 82 -1.92 -12.54 -4.54
CA ALA A 82 -3.26 -12.23 -5.03
C ALA A 82 -3.29 -12.29 -6.55
N ALA A 83 -4.33 -12.89 -7.13
CA ALA A 83 -4.48 -12.95 -8.57
C ALA A 83 -4.76 -11.55 -9.15
N SER A 84 -4.48 -11.36 -10.44
CA SER A 84 -4.82 -10.12 -11.14
C SER A 84 -6.33 -9.84 -11.04
N GLY A 85 -6.69 -8.66 -10.57
CA GLY A 85 -8.09 -8.26 -10.35
C GLY A 85 -8.76 -8.85 -9.11
N GLU A 86 -8.05 -9.66 -8.31
CA GLU A 86 -8.59 -10.18 -7.05
C GLU A 86 -8.85 -9.03 -6.05
N GLN A 87 -10.05 -8.99 -5.50
CA GLN A 87 -10.44 -7.99 -4.50
C GLN A 87 -10.01 -8.44 -3.10
N THR A 88 -8.77 -8.19 -2.69
CA THR A 88 -8.24 -8.61 -1.38
C THR A 88 -9.00 -8.04 -0.18
N SER A 89 -9.63 -6.87 -0.34
CA SER A 89 -10.48 -6.21 0.66
C SER A 89 -11.77 -6.95 1.04
N VAL A 90 -12.00 -8.17 0.55
CA VAL A 90 -13.13 -9.03 0.97
C VAL A 90 -12.73 -10.02 2.07
N TYR A 91 -11.43 -10.13 2.37
CA TYR A 91 -10.89 -11.00 3.41
C TYR A 91 -10.65 -10.21 4.70
N GLU A 92 -10.53 -10.93 5.81
CA GLU A 92 -10.12 -10.32 7.08
C GLU A 92 -8.71 -9.73 6.98
N PRO A 93 -8.44 -8.55 7.58
CA PRO A 93 -7.14 -7.88 7.46
C PRO A 93 -5.93 -8.74 7.87
N GLU A 94 -6.07 -9.59 8.87
CA GLU A 94 -5.03 -10.52 9.34
C GLU A 94 -4.65 -11.59 8.31
N HIS A 95 -5.46 -11.78 7.26
CA HIS A 95 -5.19 -12.71 6.17
C HIS A 95 -4.63 -12.02 4.91
N VAL A 96 -4.50 -10.71 4.90
CA VAL A 96 -4.06 -9.93 3.74
C VAL A 96 -2.78 -9.19 4.09
N PHE A 97 -1.74 -9.49 3.33
CA PHE A 97 -0.41 -8.92 3.51
C PHE A 97 -0.05 -8.10 2.27
N VAL A 98 0.66 -6.99 2.49
CA VAL A 98 1.07 -6.11 1.41
C VAL A 98 2.56 -5.83 1.51
N VAL A 99 3.26 -6.03 0.39
CA VAL A 99 4.64 -5.60 0.22
C VAL A 99 4.63 -4.40 -0.71
N PRO A 100 4.90 -3.17 -0.21
CA PRO A 100 4.99 -1.99 -1.04
C PRO A 100 6.35 -1.92 -1.75
N SER A 101 6.39 -1.22 -2.88
CA SER A 101 7.57 -0.97 -3.70
C SER A 101 7.37 0.33 -4.49
N GLN A 102 8.47 0.91 -4.96
CA GLN A 102 8.47 2.18 -5.70
C GLN A 102 7.71 3.30 -4.96
N HIS A 103 8.11 3.61 -3.73
CA HIS A 103 7.49 4.63 -2.86
C HIS A 103 6.02 4.34 -2.55
N GLY A 104 5.68 3.07 -2.39
CA GLY A 104 4.32 2.61 -2.14
C GLY A 104 3.36 2.73 -3.33
N HIS A 105 3.83 3.18 -4.50
CA HIS A 105 3.01 3.26 -5.72
C HIS A 105 2.67 1.86 -6.26
N VAL A 106 3.60 0.91 -6.13
CA VAL A 106 3.39 -0.48 -6.52
C VAL A 106 3.19 -1.33 -5.29
N LYS A 107 2.02 -1.95 -5.18
CA LYS A 107 1.66 -2.84 -4.07
C LYS A 107 1.53 -4.27 -4.57
N LYS A 108 2.26 -5.19 -3.95
CA LYS A 108 2.05 -6.63 -4.16
C LYS A 108 1.30 -7.19 -2.98
N TRP A 109 0.18 -7.84 -3.27
CA TRP A 109 -0.70 -8.38 -2.26
C TRP A 109 -0.50 -9.88 -2.14
N PHE A 110 -0.52 -10.36 -0.91
CA PHE A 110 -0.45 -11.77 -0.57
C PHE A 110 -1.61 -12.12 0.35
N VAL A 111 -2.15 -13.30 0.17
CA VAL A 111 -3.33 -13.77 0.90
C VAL A 111 -2.98 -15.08 1.59
N HIS A 112 -3.38 -15.22 2.85
CA HIS A 112 -3.26 -16.49 3.57
C HIS A 112 -4.08 -17.58 2.87
N PRO A 113 -3.59 -18.83 2.76
CA PRO A 113 -4.31 -19.90 2.05
C PRO A 113 -5.69 -20.19 2.66
N ASP A 114 -5.83 -20.03 3.97
CA ASP A 114 -7.09 -20.23 4.70
C ASP A 114 -8.01 -19.00 4.71
N ALA A 115 -7.67 -17.93 3.97
CA ALA A 115 -8.47 -16.72 3.95
C ALA A 115 -9.86 -16.98 3.35
N ALA A 116 -10.89 -16.88 4.20
CA ALA A 116 -12.27 -16.91 3.78
C ALA A 116 -12.81 -15.50 3.55
N ARG A 117 -13.73 -15.36 2.59
CA ARG A 117 -14.45 -14.09 2.39
C ARG A 117 -15.26 -13.77 3.63
N SER A 118 -15.11 -12.55 4.15
CA SER A 118 -15.82 -12.09 5.34
C SER A 118 -16.96 -11.16 4.97
N ASN A 119 -18.20 -11.61 5.21
CA ASN A 119 -19.40 -10.76 5.03
C ASN A 119 -19.35 -9.52 5.93
N ARG A 120 -18.71 -9.63 7.11
CA ARG A 120 -18.51 -8.51 8.03
C ARG A 120 -17.65 -7.43 7.39
N VAL A 121 -16.46 -7.80 6.88
CA VAL A 121 -15.54 -6.87 6.20
C VAL A 121 -16.20 -6.24 4.98
N ILE A 122 -16.90 -7.05 4.17
CA ILE A 122 -17.63 -6.55 3.00
C ILE A 122 -18.66 -5.49 3.43
N LEU A 123 -19.45 -5.76 4.47
CA LEU A 123 -20.47 -4.84 4.96
C LEU A 123 -19.87 -3.54 5.52
N GLU A 124 -18.82 -3.63 6.33
CA GLU A 124 -18.11 -2.47 6.87
C GLU A 124 -17.55 -1.58 5.76
N ARG A 125 -16.92 -2.19 4.74
CA ARG A 125 -16.43 -1.47 3.57
C ARG A 125 -17.56 -0.78 2.82
N GLN A 126 -18.69 -1.45 2.61
CA GLN A 126 -19.83 -0.84 1.91
C GLN A 126 -20.43 0.31 2.71
N ARG A 127 -20.50 0.21 4.05
CA ARG A 127 -20.90 1.33 4.91
C ARG A 127 -19.96 2.52 4.76
N ALA A 128 -18.65 2.29 4.77
CA ALA A 128 -17.67 3.35 4.57
C ALA A 128 -17.78 3.98 3.17
N ALA A 129 -18.02 3.18 2.13
CA ALA A 129 -18.22 3.67 0.77
C ALA A 129 -19.49 4.55 0.65
N VAL A 130 -20.59 4.14 1.27
CA VAL A 130 -21.82 4.93 1.33
C VAL A 130 -21.59 6.25 2.08
N ALA A 131 -20.92 6.21 3.25
CA ALA A 131 -20.61 7.42 4.01
C ALA A 131 -19.73 8.40 3.22
N ALA A 132 -18.70 7.91 2.52
CA ALA A 132 -17.86 8.74 1.66
C ALA A 132 -18.63 9.32 0.45
N ALA A 133 -19.59 8.57 -0.11
CA ALA A 133 -20.45 9.06 -1.16
C ALA A 133 -21.41 10.16 -0.64
N GLN A 134 -21.96 9.99 0.55
CA GLN A 134 -22.80 11.01 1.20
C GLN A 134 -22.03 12.32 1.40
N GLN A 135 -20.81 12.26 1.93
CA GLN A 135 -19.96 13.45 2.08
C GLN A 135 -19.70 14.17 0.75
N LYS A 136 -19.51 13.44 -0.34
CA LYS A 136 -19.36 14.03 -1.68
C LYS A 136 -20.63 14.73 -2.15
N VAL A 137 -21.79 14.12 -1.89
CA VAL A 137 -23.10 14.73 -2.22
C VAL A 137 -23.29 16.01 -1.43
N GLU A 138 -23.04 16.01 -0.12
CA GLU A 138 -23.15 17.19 0.74
C GLU A 138 -22.21 18.32 0.27
N SER A 139 -20.96 17.99 -0.06
CA SER A 139 -20.01 18.97 -0.60
C SER A 139 -20.46 19.54 -1.94
N ALA A 140 -21.03 18.72 -2.82
CA ALA A 140 -21.54 19.17 -4.11
C ALA A 140 -22.78 20.07 -3.97
N GLN A 141 -23.68 19.72 -3.04
CA GLN A 141 -24.84 20.54 -2.69
C GLN A 141 -24.41 21.90 -2.14
N PHE A 142 -23.44 21.92 -1.22
CA PHE A 142 -22.89 23.17 -0.71
C PHE A 142 -22.29 24.05 -1.84
N GLY A 143 -21.56 23.43 -2.78
CA GLY A 143 -21.05 24.13 -3.95
C GLY A 143 -22.16 24.75 -4.79
N LEU A 144 -23.22 23.98 -5.08
CA LEU A 144 -24.38 24.48 -5.82
C LEU A 144 -25.06 25.67 -5.11
N ASP A 145 -25.23 25.60 -3.79
CA ASP A 145 -25.82 26.68 -3.00
C ASP A 145 -24.99 27.97 -3.00
N CYS A 146 -23.66 27.85 -3.12
CA CYS A 146 -22.78 29.01 -3.32
C CYS A 146 -23.01 29.67 -4.68
N GLU A 147 -23.05 28.88 -5.75
CA GLU A 147 -23.30 29.38 -7.11
C GLU A 147 -24.68 30.02 -7.26
N ILE A 148 -25.73 29.43 -6.65
CA ILE A 148 -27.08 30.02 -6.65
C ILE A 148 -27.08 31.39 -5.97
N ARG A 149 -26.39 31.53 -4.82
CA ARG A 149 -26.30 32.80 -4.11
C ARG A 149 -25.53 33.85 -4.89
N GLU A 150 -24.46 33.45 -5.57
CA GLU A 150 -23.68 34.35 -6.42
C GLU A 150 -24.50 34.80 -7.64
N LEU A 151 -25.22 33.89 -8.29
CA LEU A 151 -26.13 34.24 -9.39
C LEU A 151 -27.18 35.25 -8.93
N ALA A 152 -27.86 35.01 -7.81
CA ALA A 152 -28.86 35.93 -7.27
C ALA A 152 -28.26 37.31 -6.95
N ARG A 153 -27.01 37.36 -6.45
CA ARG A 153 -26.27 38.60 -6.21
C ARG A 153 -26.01 39.37 -7.52
N LEU A 154 -25.57 38.67 -8.56
CA LEU A 154 -25.30 39.26 -9.88
C LEU A 154 -26.59 39.75 -10.55
N GLU A 155 -27.68 39.00 -10.45
CA GLU A 155 -28.99 39.39 -10.97
C GLU A 155 -29.50 40.67 -10.28
N ALA A 156 -29.36 40.78 -8.96
CA ALA A 156 -29.72 42.00 -8.22
C ALA A 156 -28.86 43.21 -8.63
N ALA A 157 -27.54 43.04 -8.73
CA ALA A 157 -26.65 44.12 -9.18
C ALA A 157 -26.97 44.61 -10.60
N ALA A 158 -27.30 43.68 -11.50
CA ALA A 158 -27.72 44.01 -12.86
C ALA A 158 -29.06 44.77 -12.90
N ALA A 159 -30.01 44.43 -12.02
CA ALA A 159 -31.29 45.12 -11.93
C ALA A 159 -31.16 46.55 -11.39
N ASP A 160 -30.22 46.80 -10.47
CA ASP A 160 -29.99 48.10 -9.85
C ASP A 160 -29.17 49.09 -10.71
N GLY A 161 -28.76 48.68 -11.92
CA GLY A 161 -28.00 49.53 -12.85
C GLY A 161 -26.57 49.84 -12.41
N ALA A 162 -26.05 49.10 -11.42
CA ALA A 162 -24.65 49.17 -11.05
C ALA A 162 -23.79 48.54 -12.16
N GLN A 163 -22.82 49.27 -12.71
CA GLN A 163 -21.81 48.67 -13.59
C GLN A 163 -21.02 47.63 -12.77
N LEU A 164 -21.00 46.39 -13.24
CA LEU A 164 -20.26 45.26 -12.67
C LEU A 164 -18.75 45.54 -12.55
#